data_AF-A0A8T5UT44-F1
#
_entry.id   AF-A0A8T5UT44-F1
#
_cell.length_a   1.000
_cell.length_b   1.000
_cell.length_c   1.000
_cell.angle_alpha   90.00
_cell.angle_beta   90.00
_cell.angle_gamma   90.00
#
_symmetry.space_group_name_H-M   'P 1'
#
loop_
_entity.id
_entity.type
_entity.pdbx_description
1 polymer ?
#
loop_
_entity_poly.entity_id
_entity_poly.type
_entity_poly.pdbx_seq_one_letter_code
_entity_poly.pdbx_strand_id
1 'polypeptide(L)'
;MMSEKFYKKLMEITKVMEEKGEGISYIHNETENYTIGTKKYNEEIAHYLDKTVDSWEGSEAHVKKKKGKNKQEKGKKVGYLWKIPITDS
;
A
#
# COMPACT_ATOMS: atom_id res chain seq x y z
N MET A 1 11.67 11.06 -13.24
CA MET A 1 10.62 12.04 -12.88
C MET A 1 9.32 11.29 -12.98
N MET A 2 8.53 11.14 -11.90
CA MET A 2 7.27 10.39 -11.99
C MET A 2 6.39 10.97 -13.10
N SER A 3 5.96 10.14 -14.05
CA SER A 3 5.05 10.62 -15.09
C SER A 3 3.70 11.02 -14.48
N GLU A 4 3.11 12.12 -14.93
CA GLU A 4 1.77 12.57 -14.49
C GLU A 4 0.70 11.46 -14.64
N LYS A 5 0.87 10.59 -15.64
CA LYS A 5 0.01 9.44 -15.87
C LYS A 5 0.10 8.42 -14.73
N PHE A 6 1.31 8.16 -14.24
CA PHE A 6 1.50 7.23 -13.12
C PHE A 6 0.93 7.80 -11.82
N TYR A 7 1.07 9.10 -11.58
CA TYR A 7 0.49 9.75 -10.40
C TYR A 7 -1.04 9.64 -10.37
N LYS A 8 -1.70 9.84 -11.54
CA LYS A 8 -3.15 9.64 -11.66
C LYS A 8 -3.54 8.20 -11.34
N LYS A 9 -2.80 7.20 -11.85
CA LYS A 9 -3.02 5.78 -11.51
C LYS A 9 -2.89 5.53 -10.01
N LEU A 10 -1.85 6.03 -9.35
CA LEU A 10 -1.67 5.88 -7.90
C LEU A 10 -2.82 6.49 -7.11
N MET A 11 -3.35 7.63 -7.57
CA MET A 11 -4.49 8.30 -6.96
C MET A 11 -5.77 7.47 -7.09
N GLU A 12 -6.00 6.84 -8.26
CA GLU A 12 -7.10 5.88 -8.46
C GLU A 12 -6.94 4.63 -7.61
N ILE A 13 -5.73 4.06 -7.55
CA ILE A 13 -5.40 2.90 -6.71
C ILE A 13 -5.68 3.21 -5.25
N THR A 14 -5.23 4.35 -4.75
CA THR A 14 -5.48 4.80 -3.38
C THR A 14 -6.97 4.89 -3.10
N LYS A 15 -7.77 5.42 -4.04
CA LYS A 15 -9.22 5.52 -3.88
C LYS A 15 -9.88 4.13 -3.80
N VAL A 16 -9.52 3.22 -4.71
CA VAL A 16 -10.02 1.83 -4.70
C VAL A 16 -9.61 1.10 -3.42
N MET A 17 -8.38 1.29 -2.95
CA MET A 17 -7.89 0.69 -1.71
C MET A 17 -8.55 1.26 -0.46
N GLU A 18 -8.92 2.55 -0.46
CA GLU A 18 -9.66 3.15 0.63
C GLU A 18 -11.08 2.56 0.72
N GLU A 19 -11.78 2.46 -0.42
CA GLU A 19 -13.13 1.92 -0.50
C GLU A 19 -13.17 0.41 -0.22
N LYS A 20 -12.29 -0.38 -0.85
CA LYS A 20 -12.29 -1.85 -0.76
C LYS A 20 -11.46 -2.40 0.40
N GLY A 21 -10.43 -1.67 0.83
CA GLY A 21 -9.47 -2.13 1.84
C GLY A 21 -9.90 -1.89 3.28
N GLU A 22 -11.16 -1.49 3.50
CA GLU A 22 -11.71 -1.01 4.78
C GLU A 22 -10.90 0.17 5.37
N GLY A 23 -10.45 1.04 4.47
CA GLY A 23 -9.65 2.20 4.76
C GLY A 23 -8.14 1.94 4.71
N ILE A 24 -7.44 3.00 4.34
CA ILE A 24 -5.99 3.03 4.32
C ILE A 24 -5.46 3.41 5.69
N SER A 25 -4.58 2.56 6.22
CA SER A 25 -3.90 2.74 7.51
C SER A 25 -2.48 3.28 7.35
N TYR A 26 -1.87 3.16 6.16
CA TYR A 26 -0.52 3.61 5.89
C TYR A 26 -0.36 3.99 4.41
N ILE A 27 0.36 5.06 4.11
CA ILE A 27 0.78 5.41 2.75
C ILE A 27 2.22 5.91 2.85
N HIS A 28 3.08 5.36 2.01
CA HIS A 28 4.45 5.78 1.89
C HIS A 28 4.81 5.89 0.41
N ASN A 29 5.17 7.10 0.01
CA ASN A 29 5.58 7.40 -1.36
C ASN A 29 7.10 7.52 -1.37
N GLU A 30 7.78 6.50 -1.89
CA GLU A 30 9.22 6.53 -2.15
C GLU A 30 9.48 6.90 -3.60
N THR A 31 10.73 7.24 -3.92
CA THR A 31 11.14 7.57 -5.28
C THR A 31 10.97 6.40 -6.25
N GLU A 32 11.11 5.17 -5.75
CA GLU A 32 11.07 3.94 -6.55
C GLU A 32 9.81 3.11 -6.31
N ASN A 33 9.11 3.31 -5.18
CA ASN A 33 7.99 2.47 -4.78
C ASN A 33 6.88 3.28 -4.10
N TYR A 34 5.63 2.94 -4.38
CA TYR A 34 4.47 3.45 -3.68
C TYR A 34 3.87 2.36 -2.80
N THR A 35 4.00 2.51 -1.49
CA THR A 35 3.52 1.52 -0.52
C THR A 35 2.23 2.00 0.14
N ILE A 36 1.17 1.21 0.03
CA ILE A 36 -0.12 1.46 0.68
C ILE A 36 -0.38 0.35 1.69
N GLY A 37 -0.77 0.70 2.90
CA GLY A 37 -1.18 -0.26 3.92
C GLY A 37 -2.67 -0.22 4.16
N THR A 38 -3.36 -1.33 3.95
CA THR A 38 -4.78 -1.51 4.26
C THR A 38 -4.96 -2.24 5.59
N LYS A 39 -6.18 -2.20 6.14
CA LYS A 39 -6.50 -2.94 7.37
C LYS A 39 -6.47 -4.46 7.18
N LYS A 40 -6.84 -4.93 5.99
CA LYS A 40 -6.84 -6.35 5.63
C LYS A 40 -6.45 -6.53 4.17
N TYR A 41 -6.02 -7.75 3.85
CA TYR A 41 -5.92 -8.19 2.46
C TYR A 41 -7.30 -8.22 1.82
N ASN A 42 -7.40 -7.78 0.56
CA ASN A 42 -8.61 -7.87 -0.24
C ASN A 42 -8.23 -8.32 -1.65
N GLU A 43 -8.80 -9.43 -2.09
CA GLU A 43 -8.56 -10.03 -3.41
C GLU A 43 -8.97 -9.11 -4.56
N GLU A 44 -9.98 -8.26 -4.38
CA GLU A 44 -10.39 -7.29 -5.39
C GLU A 44 -9.34 -6.20 -5.61
N ILE A 45 -8.60 -5.83 -4.55
CA ILE A 45 -7.47 -4.90 -4.66
C ILE A 45 -6.33 -5.57 -5.41
N ALA A 46 -6.00 -6.82 -5.06
CA ALA A 46 -4.97 -7.60 -5.76
C ALA A 46 -5.27 -7.71 -7.26
N HIS A 47 -6.49 -8.08 -7.62
CA HIS A 47 -6.92 -8.21 -9.01
C HIS A 47 -7.02 -6.85 -9.72
N TYR A 48 -7.34 -5.77 -9.01
CA TYR A 48 -7.29 -4.42 -9.56
C TYR A 48 -5.86 -3.98 -9.85
N LEU A 49 -4.92 -4.22 -8.94
CA LEU A 49 -3.50 -3.96 -9.13
C LEU A 49 -2.96 -4.76 -10.32
N ASP A 50 -3.25 -6.06 -10.38
CA ASP A 50 -2.82 -6.95 -11.47
C ASP A 50 -3.21 -6.43 -12.87
N LYS A 51 -4.35 -5.72 -12.96
CA LYS A 51 -4.82 -5.10 -14.21
C LYS A 51 -4.28 -3.70 -14.46
N THR A 52 -3.90 -2.98 -13.41
CA THR A 52 -3.61 -1.53 -13.46
C THR A 52 -2.10 -1.25 -13.50
N VAL A 53 -1.33 -2.07 -12.78
CA VAL A 53 0.11 -2.00 -12.63
C VAL A 53 0.74 -3.29 -13.12
N ASP A 54 1.92 -3.18 -13.73
CA ASP A 54 2.61 -4.32 -14.34
C ASP A 54 3.15 -5.29 -13.28
N SER A 55 3.57 -4.74 -12.14
CA SER A 55 3.99 -5.51 -10.98
C SER A 55 3.59 -4.82 -9.68
N TRP A 56 3.35 -5.61 -8.66
CA TRP A 56 3.15 -5.18 -7.28
C TRP A 56 3.60 -6.28 -6.33
N GLU A 57 4.04 -5.89 -5.13
CA GLU A 57 4.42 -6.80 -4.07
C GLU A 57 3.43 -6.66 -2.91
N GLY A 58 2.84 -7.78 -2.51
CA GLY A 58 2.00 -7.87 -1.32
C GLY A 58 2.79 -8.41 -0.14
N SER A 59 2.66 -7.78 1.03
CA SER A 59 3.26 -8.29 2.26
C SER A 59 2.32 -8.07 3.43
N GLU A 60 2.03 -9.12 4.20
CA GLU A 60 1.35 -8.96 5.47
C GLU A 60 2.19 -8.02 6.35
N ALA A 61 1.53 -7.03 6.94
CA ALA A 61 2.18 -6.16 7.92
C ALA A 61 2.38 -6.99 9.19
N HIS A 62 3.42 -7.82 9.19
CA HIS A 62 3.86 -8.51 10.39
C HIS A 62 4.30 -7.45 11.37
N VAL A 63 3.38 -7.00 12.23
CA VAL A 63 3.68 -6.33 13.48
C VAL A 63 4.44 -7.36 14.31
N LYS A 64 5.74 -7.49 14.07
CA LYS A 64 6.64 -8.16 14.99
C LYS A 64 6.43 -7.43 16.31
N LYS A 65 5.72 -8.07 17.25
CA LYS A 65 5.73 -7.69 18.66
C LYS A 65 7.20 -7.75 19.10
N LYS A 66 7.94 -6.65 18.92
CA LYS A 66 9.23 -6.49 19.58
C LYS A 66 8.91 -6.43 21.08
N LYS A 67 9.22 -7.53 21.77
CA LYS A 67 9.37 -7.58 23.23
C LYS A 67 10.50 -6.61 23.58
N GLY A 68 10.20 -5.33 23.74
CA GLY A 68 11.20 -4.31 24.00
C GLY A 68 10.53 -3.03 24.49
N LYS A 69 10.82 -2.68 25.73
CA LYS A 69 10.30 -1.51 26.45
C LYS A 69 10.44 -0.22 25.65
N ASN A 70 9.45 0.64 25.87
CA ASN A 70 9.36 2.08 25.56
C ASN A 70 9.02 2.51 24.12
N LYS A 71 7.80 3.06 24.06
CA LYS A 71 7.42 4.27 23.33
C LYS A 71 7.42 4.15 21.80
N GLN A 72 6.28 3.71 21.27
CA GLN A 72 5.71 4.41 20.13
C GLN A 72 4.20 4.25 20.07
N GLU A 73 3.57 5.37 19.75
CA GLU A 73 2.16 5.68 19.76
C GLU A 73 1.29 4.67 19.02
N LYS A 74 0.02 4.67 19.43
CA LYS A 74 -1.19 4.23 18.73
C LYS A 74 -1.09 4.21 17.19
N GLY A 75 -0.34 3.28 16.62
CA GLY A 75 -0.27 3.06 15.18
C GLY A 75 -1.50 2.28 14.75
N LYS A 76 -2.34 2.86 13.89
CA LYS A 76 -3.43 2.15 13.22
C LYS A 76 -2.90 0.80 12.72
N LYS A 77 -3.52 -0.30 13.14
CA LYS A 77 -3.13 -1.66 12.73
C LYS A 77 -3.22 -1.76 11.20
N VAL A 78 -2.09 -1.64 10.52
CA VAL A 78 -1.96 -2.08 9.13
C VAL A 78 -2.00 -3.59 9.16
N GLY A 79 -2.88 -4.20 8.38
CA GLY A 79 -2.92 -5.66 8.23
C GLY A 79 -2.15 -6.12 7.01
N TYR A 80 -2.19 -5.35 5.92
CA TYR A 80 -1.54 -5.72 4.67
C TYR A 80 -0.90 -4.51 4.00
N LEU A 81 0.29 -4.71 3.43
CA LEU A 81 1.05 -3.72 2.68
C LEU A 81 1.07 -4.11 1.20
N TRP A 82 0.82 -3.12 0.36
CA TRP A 82 0.79 -3.18 -1.08
C TRP A 82 1.89 -2.26 -1.58
N LYS A 83 2.98 -2.82 -2.07
CA LYS A 83 4.13 -2.08 -2.59
C LYS A 83 4.08 -2.10 -4.11
N ILE A 84 3.99 -0.94 -4.71
CA ILE A 84 3.79 -0.76 -6.14
C ILE A 84 5.05 -0.08 -6.69
N PRO A 85 5.90 -0.79 -7.43
CA PRO A 85 7.08 -0.18 -8.04
C PRO A 85 6.66 0.92 -9.03
N ILE A 86 7.26 2.09 -8.85
CA ILE A 86 7.13 3.23 -9.76
C ILE A 86 8.16 3.00 -10.87
N THR A 87 7.85 2.09 -11.78
CA THR A 87 8.66 1.85 -12.98
C THR A 87 8.16 2.75 -14.10
N ASP A 88 9.04 3.64 -14.57
CA ASP A 88 8.85 4.38 -15.81
C ASP A 88 9.22 3.40 -16.94
N SER A 89 8.22 2.77 -17.55
CA SER A 89 8.38 2.03 -18.81
C SER A 89 7.72 2.79 -19.95
#